data_AF-A0A7S4AG17-F1
#
_entry.id   AF-A0A7S4AG17-F1
#
_cell.length_a   1.000
_cell.length_b   1.000
_cell.length_c   1.000
_cell.angle_alpha   90.00
_cell.angle_beta   90.00
_cell.angle_gamma   90.00
#
_symmetry.space_group_name_H-M   'P 1'
#
loop_
_entity.id
_entity.type
_entity.pdbx_description
1 polymer ?
#
loop_
_entity_poly.entity_id
_entity_poly.type
_entity_poly.pdbx_seq_one_letter_code
_entity_poly.pdbx_strand_id
1 'polypeptide(L)'
;MDPDIVRKAFLVKLSLPAACALTGLFSAYFFRTMSALSPKPQQQLQQKQTQRQIPKERLVYGSDDYLFGHIEKLQGNKPFGSLLDAGTGLHSLRWIATLGGDYAHNDEGQENKNMTDFTAVTADESMRKNVQKEADELGISHLGRVVIGNWFPPDNDDRQSLASIDRQNSNTPIDEADDPDVTTVGTTTTKLYDTILADYLIGAMAGFPPGHFSQDLMIEKLAQRLKPGGRLYIVGLEPIPDDYDPPSAPQNIICRVRQVRDACILLAGQRCYREYPKDWVEQQVARLSTTTTAASTPTSTSTAISDNDNHDTEQKTTPAPMQLPTLKHIDSKEFPILYRHTTIVKQINVARNKLSGFPSRSLANEMKKTLNDLEQQSYAATEKIQRGRRIALGFDYVCVILRCVMFGSLLFVSLFW
;
A
#
# COMPACT_ATOMS: atom_id res chain seq x y z
N MET A 1 -8.48 4.99 45.01
CA MET A 1 -8.41 3.69 44.32
C MET A 1 -7.02 3.15 44.59
N ASP A 2 -6.97 2.06 45.34
CA ASP A 2 -5.77 1.50 45.97
C ASP A 2 -5.23 0.33 45.12
N PRO A 3 -3.97 0.35 44.66
CA PRO A 3 -3.45 -0.64 43.71
C PRO A 3 -2.65 -1.73 44.42
N ASP A 4 -3.33 -2.69 45.07
CA ASP A 4 -2.63 -3.84 45.68
C ASP A 4 -3.45 -5.15 45.74
N ILE A 5 -4.10 -5.52 44.62
CA ILE A 5 -4.77 -6.82 44.50
C ILE A 5 -4.31 -7.54 43.22
N VAL A 6 -3.09 -8.05 43.25
CA VAL A 6 -2.66 -9.22 42.48
C VAL A 6 -1.85 -10.13 43.41
N ARG A 7 -2.51 -11.15 43.98
CA ARG A 7 -1.96 -12.49 44.34
C ARG A 7 -2.86 -13.15 45.40
N LYS A 8 -3.67 -14.12 44.99
CA LYS A 8 -3.98 -15.39 45.70
C LYS A 8 -5.24 -16.05 45.14
N ALA A 9 -5.07 -17.17 44.44
CA ALA A 9 -5.97 -18.34 44.38
C ALA A 9 -5.55 -19.19 43.17
N PHE A 10 -5.46 -20.52 43.17
CA PHE A 10 -5.55 -21.53 44.21
C PHE A 10 -4.89 -22.80 43.63
N LEU A 11 -4.10 -23.49 44.44
CA LEU A 11 -3.49 -24.79 44.17
C LEU A 11 -4.54 -25.91 44.27
N VAL A 12 -4.55 -26.85 43.31
CA VAL A 12 -5.12 -28.19 43.52
C VAL A 12 -4.04 -29.22 43.19
N LYS A 13 -3.64 -29.96 44.24
CA LYS A 13 -2.80 -31.17 44.20
C LYS A 13 -3.58 -32.34 43.62
N LEU A 14 -2.92 -33.23 42.87
CA LEU A 14 -3.24 -34.67 42.90
C LEU A 14 -1.99 -35.52 42.60
N SER A 15 -1.97 -36.67 43.25
CA SER A 15 -0.87 -37.58 43.58
C SER A 15 -0.37 -38.47 42.44
N LEU A 16 0.93 -38.80 42.49
CA LEU A 16 1.63 -39.91 41.80
C LEU A 16 1.38 -41.28 42.49
N PRO A 17 1.67 -42.42 41.83
CA PRO A 17 2.99 -43.11 41.94
C PRO A 17 3.50 -43.66 40.57
N ALA A 18 4.77 -43.56 40.17
CA ALA A 18 6.03 -44.24 40.58
C ALA A 18 6.33 -45.60 39.88
N ALA A 19 7.62 -45.76 39.50
CA ALA A 19 8.37 -46.90 38.91
C ALA A 19 8.29 -47.06 37.37
N CYS A 20 9.36 -47.41 36.62
CA CYS A 20 10.69 -47.92 36.95
C CYS A 20 11.67 -47.63 35.79
N ALA A 21 12.96 -47.52 36.11
CA ALA A 21 14.08 -47.27 35.20
C ALA A 21 14.52 -48.54 34.45
N LEU A 22 15.09 -48.38 33.25
CA LEU A 22 16.18 -49.23 32.74
C LEU A 22 16.93 -48.54 31.58
N THR A 23 18.19 -48.25 31.87
CA THR A 23 19.25 -47.77 30.98
C THR A 23 19.88 -48.92 30.19
N GLY A 24 20.36 -48.63 28.97
CA GLY A 24 21.65 -49.16 28.53
C GLY A 24 21.72 -49.81 27.15
N LEU A 25 22.53 -49.18 26.28
CA LEU A 25 23.49 -49.78 25.34
C LEU A 25 22.96 -50.65 24.19
N PHE A 26 23.24 -50.27 22.94
CA PHE A 26 24.08 -51.09 22.07
C PHE A 26 24.65 -50.28 20.90
N SER A 27 25.96 -50.43 20.75
CA SER A 27 26.85 -49.80 19.78
C SER A 27 26.86 -50.56 18.46
N ALA A 28 27.14 -49.82 17.39
CA ALA A 28 27.68 -50.18 16.08
C ALA A 28 28.06 -51.66 15.84
N TYR A 29 27.47 -52.26 14.82
CA TYR A 29 28.10 -53.21 13.87
C TYR A 29 27.11 -53.47 12.73
N PHE A 30 27.35 -52.91 11.53
CA PHE A 30 27.29 -53.62 10.25
C PHE A 30 27.51 -52.63 9.09
N PHE A 31 28.76 -52.56 8.63
CA PHE A 31 29.14 -52.01 7.33
C PHE A 31 29.38 -53.20 6.38
N ARG A 32 28.95 -53.06 5.12
CA ARG A 32 29.09 -53.99 3.97
C ARG A 32 28.24 -55.27 4.08
N THR A 33 27.46 -55.68 3.09
CA THR A 33 27.59 -55.61 1.63
C THR A 33 26.25 -56.00 1.02
N MET A 34 25.77 -55.31 -0.03
CA MET A 34 25.02 -55.88 -1.16
C MET A 34 24.75 -54.74 -2.15
N SER A 35 25.58 -54.70 -3.19
CA SER A 35 25.30 -54.03 -4.46
C SER A 35 24.04 -54.59 -5.11
N ALA A 36 23.49 -53.82 -6.05
CA ALA A 36 22.40 -54.15 -6.99
C ALA A 36 20.97 -53.89 -6.50
N LEU A 37 20.63 -52.60 -6.35
CA LEU A 37 19.28 -52.13 -6.66
C LEU A 37 19.40 -50.96 -7.65
N SER A 38 18.83 -51.19 -8.83
CA SER A 38 18.74 -50.28 -9.97
C SER A 38 18.21 -48.89 -9.55
N PRO A 39 18.76 -47.77 -10.08
CA PRO A 39 18.26 -46.45 -9.76
C PRO A 39 16.85 -46.28 -10.34
N LYS A 40 15.82 -46.33 -9.49
CA LYS A 40 14.50 -45.81 -9.84
C LYS A 40 14.64 -44.30 -10.13
N PRO A 41 14.04 -43.77 -11.20
CA PRO A 41 14.23 -42.39 -11.60
C PRO A 41 13.60 -41.45 -10.56
N GLN A 42 14.44 -40.85 -9.70
CA GLN A 42 14.07 -39.71 -8.86
C GLN A 42 13.78 -38.43 -9.67
N GLN A 43 13.92 -38.47 -11.00
CA GLN A 43 13.59 -37.37 -11.90
C GLN A 43 12.08 -37.16 -12.15
N GLN A 44 11.20 -38.05 -11.69
CA GLN A 44 9.74 -37.87 -11.86
C GLN A 44 9.01 -37.22 -10.67
N LEU A 45 9.70 -36.93 -9.56
CA LEU A 45 9.13 -36.20 -8.41
C LEU A 45 9.39 -34.68 -8.46
N GLN A 46 10.22 -34.20 -9.39
CA GLN A 46 10.50 -32.76 -9.58
C GLN A 46 9.75 -32.12 -10.77
N GLN A 47 9.06 -32.89 -11.61
CA GLN A 47 8.32 -32.37 -12.78
C GLN A 47 6.79 -32.44 -12.65
N LYS A 48 6.28 -32.63 -11.44
CA LYS A 48 4.84 -32.63 -11.14
C LYS A 48 4.48 -31.52 -10.16
N GLN A 49 5.08 -30.34 -10.31
CA GLN A 49 4.35 -29.11 -9.98
C GLN A 49 3.27 -28.97 -11.04
N THR A 50 2.15 -29.65 -10.81
CA THR A 50 0.89 -29.31 -11.47
C THR A 50 0.78 -27.80 -11.35
N GLN A 51 0.92 -27.06 -12.46
CA GLN A 51 0.53 -25.65 -12.51
C GLN A 51 -0.87 -25.63 -11.91
N ARG A 52 -0.97 -25.16 -10.66
CA ARG A 52 -2.27 -24.95 -10.05
C ARG A 52 -2.90 -23.89 -10.93
N GLN A 53 -3.83 -24.30 -11.78
CA GLN A 53 -4.62 -23.37 -12.56
C GLN A 53 -5.35 -22.50 -11.54
N ILE A 54 -4.84 -21.29 -11.36
CA ILE A 54 -5.50 -20.30 -10.53
C ILE A 54 -6.76 -19.92 -11.28
N PRO A 55 -7.93 -19.98 -10.63
CA PRO A 55 -9.17 -19.57 -11.28
C PRO A 55 -9.01 -18.15 -11.82
N LYS A 56 -9.30 -17.92 -13.11
CA LYS A 56 -9.16 -16.60 -13.75
C LYS A 56 -9.93 -15.54 -12.98
N GLU A 57 -11.01 -15.92 -12.30
CA GLU A 57 -11.87 -15.08 -11.48
C GLU A 57 -11.20 -14.55 -10.20
N ARG A 58 -10.04 -15.11 -9.81
CA ARG A 58 -9.22 -14.56 -8.71
C ARG A 58 -8.31 -13.42 -9.16
N LEU A 59 -7.99 -13.34 -10.44
CA LEU A 59 -7.11 -12.31 -10.98
C LEU A 59 -7.92 -11.05 -11.29
N VAL A 60 -7.25 -9.91 -11.31
CA VAL A 60 -7.84 -8.62 -11.68
C VAL A 60 -7.07 -8.13 -12.90
N TYR A 61 -7.62 -8.35 -14.09
CA TYR A 61 -7.01 -7.85 -15.32
C TYR A 61 -7.39 -6.39 -15.53
N GLY A 62 -6.48 -5.60 -16.12
CA GLY A 62 -6.82 -4.23 -16.53
C GLY A 62 -8.00 -4.16 -17.51
N SER A 63 -8.29 -5.21 -18.29
CA SER A 63 -9.49 -5.27 -19.13
C SER A 63 -10.80 -5.28 -18.35
N ASP A 64 -10.76 -5.78 -17.12
CA ASP A 64 -11.93 -6.00 -16.27
C ASP A 64 -12.09 -4.91 -15.20
N ASP A 65 -11.05 -4.10 -14.99
CA ASP A 65 -11.01 -3.00 -14.01
C ASP A 65 -10.69 -1.68 -14.69
N TYR A 66 -11.61 -0.71 -14.62
CA TYR A 66 -11.44 0.57 -15.30
C TYR A 66 -10.24 1.39 -14.81
N LEU A 67 -9.88 1.28 -13.53
CA LEU A 67 -8.77 2.03 -12.93
C LEU A 67 -7.45 1.42 -13.38
N PHE A 68 -7.28 0.12 -13.19
CA PHE A 68 -6.05 -0.58 -13.57
C PHE A 68 -5.88 -0.70 -15.09
N GLY A 69 -6.97 -0.84 -15.84
CA GLY A 69 -6.95 -0.79 -17.30
C GLY A 69 -6.48 0.55 -17.84
N HIS A 70 -6.85 1.65 -17.17
CA HIS A 70 -6.34 2.97 -17.53
C HIS A 70 -4.86 3.13 -17.18
N ILE A 71 -4.41 2.60 -16.03
CA ILE A 71 -2.98 2.53 -15.67
C ILE A 71 -2.19 1.76 -16.73
N GLU A 72 -2.64 0.57 -17.12
CA GLU A 72 -2.00 -0.23 -18.17
C GLU A 72 -1.99 0.47 -19.53
N LYS A 73 -3.10 1.12 -19.90
CA LYS A 73 -3.19 1.90 -21.14
C LYS A 73 -2.18 3.04 -21.16
N LEU A 74 -2.05 3.78 -20.06
CA LEU A 74 -1.09 4.87 -19.96
C LEU A 74 0.34 4.34 -19.84
N GLN A 75 0.53 3.17 -19.21
CA GLN A 75 1.81 2.46 -19.21
C GLN A 75 2.28 2.19 -20.65
N GLY A 76 1.37 1.78 -21.52
CA GLY A 76 1.65 1.52 -22.93
C GLY A 76 2.69 0.41 -23.08
N ASN A 77 3.72 0.67 -23.89
CA ASN A 77 4.80 -0.29 -24.14
C ASN A 77 5.96 -0.17 -23.12
N LYS A 78 5.88 0.77 -22.17
CA LYS A 78 6.93 0.93 -21.15
C LYS A 78 6.86 -0.28 -20.19
N PRO A 79 7.98 -0.95 -19.88
CA PRO A 79 7.97 -2.02 -18.90
C PRO A 79 7.55 -1.48 -17.53
N PHE A 80 6.77 -2.24 -16.77
CA PHE A 80 6.49 -1.90 -15.37
C PHE A 80 7.76 -1.95 -14.51
N GLY A 81 8.71 -2.84 -14.85
CA GLY A 81 9.99 -2.98 -14.16
C GLY A 81 9.80 -3.36 -12.70
N SER A 82 10.62 -2.78 -11.83
CA SER A 82 10.46 -2.92 -10.39
C SER A 82 9.27 -2.09 -9.89
N LEU A 83 8.30 -2.76 -9.25
CA LEU A 83 7.05 -2.14 -8.81
C LEU A 83 6.99 -1.99 -7.29
N LEU A 84 6.59 -0.80 -6.83
CA LEU A 84 6.21 -0.57 -5.44
C LEU A 84 4.70 -0.30 -5.36
N ASP A 85 3.98 -1.15 -4.66
CA ASP A 85 2.62 -0.85 -4.22
C ASP A 85 2.68 -0.31 -2.80
N ALA A 86 2.45 1.00 -2.68
CA ALA A 86 2.69 1.77 -1.47
C ALA A 86 1.56 1.61 -0.42
N GLY A 87 0.46 0.93 -0.76
CA GLY A 87 -0.70 0.73 0.09
C GLY A 87 -1.48 -0.52 -0.27
N THR A 88 -0.80 -1.67 -0.29
CA THR A 88 -1.33 -2.91 -0.85
C THR A 88 -2.54 -3.45 -0.10
N GLY A 89 -3.60 -3.70 -0.88
CA GLY A 89 -4.71 -4.56 -0.51
C GLY A 89 -4.74 -5.84 -1.36
N LEU A 90 -5.77 -6.67 -1.17
CA LEU A 90 -5.94 -7.87 -1.98
C LEU A 90 -6.24 -7.56 -3.46
N HIS A 91 -6.91 -6.44 -3.75
CA HIS A 91 -7.32 -6.06 -5.11
C HIS A 91 -6.11 -5.68 -5.97
N SER A 92 -5.28 -4.75 -5.49
CA SER A 92 -4.04 -4.36 -6.17
C SER A 92 -3.06 -5.52 -6.33
N LEU A 93 -2.93 -6.40 -5.31
CA LEU A 93 -2.07 -7.58 -5.42
C LEU A 93 -2.52 -8.55 -6.53
N ARG A 94 -3.84 -8.76 -6.68
CA ARG A 94 -4.39 -9.61 -7.75
C ARG A 94 -4.17 -9.04 -9.13
N TRP A 95 -4.11 -7.71 -9.25
CA TRP A 95 -3.70 -7.04 -10.48
C TRP A 95 -2.18 -7.13 -10.71
N ILE A 96 -1.36 -6.92 -9.69
CA ILE A 96 0.10 -7.09 -9.79
C ILE A 96 0.47 -8.50 -10.29
N ALA A 97 -0.29 -9.52 -9.89
CA ALA A 97 -0.12 -10.88 -10.38
C ALA A 97 -0.34 -11.05 -11.89
N THR A 98 -1.06 -10.14 -12.55
CA THR A 98 -1.23 -10.14 -14.02
C THR A 98 -0.13 -9.38 -14.75
N LEU A 99 0.70 -8.59 -14.04
CA LEU A 99 1.77 -7.79 -14.63
C LEU A 99 3.09 -8.57 -14.79
N GLY A 100 3.26 -9.67 -14.05
CA GLY A 100 4.46 -10.49 -14.08
C GLY A 100 4.16 -11.97 -13.80
N GLY A 101 5.18 -12.81 -13.91
CA GLY A 101 5.08 -14.26 -13.72
C GLY A 101 4.40 -14.99 -14.88
N ASP A 102 3.99 -16.24 -14.61
CA ASP A 102 3.42 -17.15 -15.61
C ASP A 102 2.08 -16.66 -16.20
N TYR A 103 1.43 -15.67 -15.57
CA TYR A 103 0.14 -15.11 -16.01
C TYR A 103 0.27 -13.93 -16.98
N ALA A 104 1.50 -13.45 -17.23
CA ALA A 104 1.78 -12.41 -18.21
C ALA A 104 1.49 -12.85 -19.66
N HIS A 105 1.21 -14.15 -19.86
CA HIS A 105 0.72 -14.73 -21.10
C HIS A 105 -0.66 -15.35 -20.87
N ASN A 106 -1.72 -14.58 -21.10
CA ASN A 106 -3.03 -15.18 -21.29
C ASN A 106 -3.24 -15.57 -22.76
N ASP A 107 -4.10 -16.57 -22.99
CA ASP A 107 -4.44 -17.13 -24.31
C ASP A 107 -4.98 -16.09 -25.32
N GLU A 108 -5.19 -14.84 -24.88
CA GLU A 108 -5.69 -13.71 -25.68
C GLU A 108 -4.58 -12.85 -26.28
N GLY A 109 -3.31 -13.24 -26.13
CA GLY A 109 -2.18 -12.55 -26.76
C GLY A 109 -1.84 -11.21 -26.11
N GLN A 110 -2.17 -10.99 -24.83
CA GLN A 110 -1.61 -9.82 -24.14
C GLN A 110 -0.10 -10.00 -23.99
N GLU A 111 0.62 -8.96 -24.40
CA GLU A 111 2.07 -8.88 -24.26
C GLU A 111 2.45 -8.83 -22.78
N ASN A 112 3.55 -9.52 -22.44
CA ASN A 112 4.16 -9.47 -21.12
C ASN A 112 4.38 -8.01 -20.71
N LYS A 113 3.79 -7.61 -19.57
CA LYS A 113 3.88 -6.23 -19.04
C LYS A 113 5.24 -5.92 -18.42
N ASN A 114 6.15 -6.89 -18.40
CA ASN A 114 7.56 -6.78 -18.02
C ASN A 114 7.74 -6.19 -16.61
N MET A 115 6.89 -6.59 -15.66
CA MET A 115 7.19 -6.39 -14.25
C MET A 115 8.28 -7.40 -13.82
N THR A 116 9.38 -6.91 -13.26
CA THR A 116 10.52 -7.74 -12.85
C THR A 116 10.36 -8.26 -11.44
N ASP A 117 9.89 -7.39 -10.55
CA ASP A 117 9.72 -7.68 -9.13
C ASP A 117 8.74 -6.69 -8.49
N PHE A 118 8.25 -7.02 -7.29
CA PHE A 118 7.40 -6.10 -6.53
C PHE A 118 7.74 -5.99 -5.04
N THR A 119 7.45 -4.84 -4.46
CA THR A 119 7.34 -4.63 -3.01
C THR A 119 5.93 -4.15 -2.69
N ALA A 120 5.21 -4.91 -1.88
CA ALA A 120 3.85 -4.61 -1.44
C ALA A 120 3.84 -4.13 0.02
N VAL A 121 3.45 -2.88 0.26
CA VAL A 121 3.46 -2.26 1.59
C VAL A 121 2.06 -2.31 2.21
N THR A 122 1.93 -2.98 3.34
CA THR A 122 0.68 -3.14 4.09
C THR A 122 0.71 -2.40 5.42
N ALA A 123 -0.46 -2.07 5.96
CA ALA A 123 -0.58 -1.22 7.16
C ALA A 123 -0.33 -1.96 8.48
N ASP A 124 -0.65 -3.25 8.56
CA ASP A 124 -0.53 -4.05 9.79
C ASP A 124 -0.26 -5.53 9.51
N GLU A 125 0.10 -6.27 10.56
CA GLU A 125 0.48 -7.68 10.48
C GLU A 125 -0.67 -8.61 10.04
N SER A 126 -1.91 -8.27 10.36
CA SER A 126 -3.06 -9.05 9.87
C SER A 126 -3.21 -8.88 8.36
N MET A 127 -3.13 -7.64 7.86
CA MET A 127 -3.17 -7.37 6.43
C MET A 127 -1.98 -8.01 5.72
N ARG A 128 -0.76 -7.86 6.27
CA ARG A 128 0.46 -8.50 5.73
C ARG A 128 0.28 -10.00 5.56
N LYS A 129 -0.24 -10.70 6.58
CA LYS A 129 -0.50 -12.15 6.52
C LYS A 129 -1.51 -12.51 5.44
N ASN A 130 -2.59 -11.73 5.31
CA ASN A 130 -3.63 -11.98 4.30
C ASN A 130 -3.09 -11.77 2.88
N VAL A 131 -2.37 -10.67 2.65
CA VAL A 131 -1.75 -10.34 1.36
C VAL A 131 -0.64 -11.33 1.02
N GLN A 132 0.19 -11.74 1.99
CA GLN A 132 1.20 -12.78 1.77
C GLN A 132 0.58 -14.12 1.40
N LYS A 133 -0.46 -14.55 2.12
CA LYS A 133 -1.20 -15.77 1.79
C LYS A 133 -1.78 -15.69 0.38
N GLU A 134 -2.35 -14.54 -0.01
CA GLU A 134 -2.86 -14.33 -1.36
C GLU A 134 -1.72 -14.41 -2.39
N ALA A 135 -0.55 -13.80 -2.14
CA ALA A 135 0.61 -13.88 -3.02
C ALA A 135 1.10 -15.34 -3.21
N ASP A 136 1.11 -16.13 -2.13
CA ASP A 136 1.48 -17.55 -2.16
C ASP A 136 0.47 -18.35 -2.98
N GLU A 137 -0.82 -18.08 -2.79
CA GLU A 137 -1.91 -18.72 -3.54
C GLU A 137 -1.92 -18.30 -5.01
N LEU A 138 -1.50 -17.06 -5.31
CA LEU A 138 -1.28 -16.52 -6.65
C LEU A 138 0.01 -17.02 -7.31
N GLY A 139 0.90 -17.67 -6.55
CA GLY A 139 2.17 -18.18 -7.06
C GLY A 139 3.21 -17.10 -7.37
N ILE A 140 3.00 -15.85 -6.93
CA ILE A 140 3.88 -14.71 -7.25
C ILE A 140 4.86 -14.35 -6.12
N SER A 141 4.86 -15.09 -5.00
CA SER A 141 5.76 -14.81 -3.87
C SER A 141 7.24 -14.91 -4.18
N HIS A 142 7.62 -15.54 -5.30
CA HIS A 142 9.00 -15.57 -5.78
C HIS A 142 9.42 -14.31 -6.54
N LEU A 143 8.45 -13.50 -7.00
CA LEU A 143 8.70 -12.24 -7.72
C LEU A 143 8.87 -11.05 -6.77
N GLY A 144 8.43 -11.16 -5.53
CA GLY A 144 8.39 -9.99 -4.65
C GLY A 144 8.08 -10.32 -3.20
N ARG A 145 7.84 -9.28 -2.42
CA ARG A 145 7.63 -9.41 -0.97
C ARG A 145 6.52 -8.52 -0.46
N VAL A 146 5.87 -8.98 0.61
CA VAL A 146 4.86 -8.24 1.35
C VAL A 146 5.45 -7.79 2.69
N VAL A 147 5.50 -6.48 2.90
CA VAL A 147 6.09 -5.86 4.10
C VAL A 147 5.03 -5.09 4.88
N ILE A 148 5.26 -4.92 6.18
CA ILE A 148 4.58 -3.86 6.93
C ILE A 148 5.39 -2.60 6.75
N GLY A 149 4.73 -1.51 6.40
CA GLY A 149 5.38 -0.20 6.32
C GLY A 149 4.46 0.89 6.79
N ASN A 150 4.98 1.73 7.68
CA ASN A 150 4.40 3.01 7.99
C ASN A 150 5.20 4.09 7.26
N TRP A 151 4.53 4.81 6.36
CA TRP A 151 5.15 5.93 5.66
C TRP A 151 5.50 7.08 6.59
N PHE A 152 4.93 7.17 7.78
CA PHE A 152 5.24 8.18 8.79
C PHE A 152 5.29 7.49 10.16
N PRO A 153 6.34 6.67 10.42
CA PRO A 153 6.45 5.95 11.66
C PRO A 153 6.59 6.95 12.82
N PRO A 154 6.06 6.65 14.02
CA PRO A 154 6.34 7.45 15.19
C PRO A 154 7.84 7.46 15.48
N ASP A 155 8.34 8.55 16.06
CA ASP A 155 9.74 8.72 16.40
C ASP A 155 10.28 7.46 17.13
N ASN A 156 11.40 6.93 16.64
CA ASN A 156 12.11 5.76 17.18
C ASN A 156 11.49 4.37 16.95
N ASP A 157 10.47 4.18 16.09
CA ASP A 157 10.01 2.82 15.70
C ASP A 157 10.56 2.36 14.33
N ASP A 158 11.83 1.95 14.34
CA ASP A 158 12.52 1.37 13.19
C ASP A 158 11.83 0.12 12.59
N ARG A 159 11.00 -0.58 13.36
CA ARG A 159 10.35 -1.83 12.90
C ARG A 159 9.25 -1.57 11.89
N GLN A 160 8.63 -0.40 11.94
CA GLN A 160 7.61 0.03 10.99
C GLN A 160 8.18 0.97 9.92
N SER A 161 9.42 1.43 10.11
CA SER A 161 10.11 2.27 9.14
C SER A 161 10.36 1.49 7.85
N LEU A 162 10.21 2.20 6.72
CA LEU A 162 10.58 1.71 5.40
C LEU A 162 12.09 1.44 5.28
N ALA A 163 12.91 1.84 6.25
CA ALA A 163 14.31 1.41 6.34
C ALA A 163 14.44 -0.13 6.40
N SER A 164 13.42 -0.84 6.87
CA SER A 164 13.37 -2.31 6.79
C SER A 164 13.32 -2.85 5.34
N ILE A 165 12.70 -2.10 4.43
CA ILE A 165 12.69 -2.39 2.98
C ILE A 165 14.13 -2.32 2.44
N ASP A 166 14.88 -1.33 2.89
CA ASP A 166 16.25 -1.08 2.42
C ASP A 166 17.26 -2.08 3.02
N ARG A 167 17.17 -2.37 4.32
CA ARG A 167 18.13 -3.24 5.04
C ARG A 167 18.12 -4.69 4.55
N GLN A 168 16.97 -5.24 4.16
CA GLN A 168 16.88 -6.66 3.76
C GLN A 168 17.45 -6.97 2.36
N ASN A 169 17.83 -5.94 1.58
CA ASN A 169 18.50 -6.13 0.30
C ASN A 169 20.03 -6.27 0.46
N SER A 170 20.59 -6.08 1.66
CA SER A 170 22.05 -6.04 1.91
C SER A 170 22.73 -7.40 2.16
N ASN A 171 22.03 -8.52 2.00
CA ASN A 171 22.65 -9.86 2.15
C ASN A 171 23.46 -10.31 0.93
N THR A 172 23.47 -9.53 -0.16
CA THR A 172 24.48 -9.65 -1.21
C THR A 172 25.71 -8.84 -0.81
N PRO A 173 26.92 -9.42 -0.82
CA PRO A 173 28.17 -8.67 -0.63
C PRO A 173 28.17 -7.49 -1.62
N ILE A 174 28.30 -6.30 -1.06
CA ILE A 174 28.28 -5.05 -1.80
C ILE A 174 29.62 -4.91 -2.50
N ASP A 175 29.71 -5.36 -3.76
CA ASP A 175 30.69 -4.82 -4.71
C ASP A 175 30.11 -3.49 -5.22
N GLU A 176 30.38 -2.44 -4.45
CA GLU A 176 29.86 -1.08 -4.60
C GLU A 176 30.55 -0.36 -5.78
N ALA A 177 29.79 0.02 -6.81
CA ALA A 177 29.95 1.28 -7.59
C ALA A 177 28.97 1.44 -8.77
N ASP A 178 28.47 0.36 -9.38
CA ASP A 178 27.89 0.44 -10.73
C ASP A 178 26.38 0.13 -10.87
N ASP A 179 25.62 -0.03 -9.77
CA ASP A 179 24.16 -0.23 -9.86
C ASP A 179 23.40 1.12 -9.93
N PRO A 180 22.81 1.49 -11.09
CA PRO A 180 22.07 2.76 -11.25
C PRO A 180 20.75 2.80 -10.45
N ASP A 181 20.29 1.68 -9.88
CA ASP A 181 19.01 1.58 -9.18
C ASP A 181 19.10 1.89 -7.67
N VAL A 182 20.30 2.21 -7.19
CA VAL A 182 20.60 2.48 -5.79
C VAL A 182 21.04 3.93 -5.60
N THR A 183 20.41 4.65 -4.66
CA THR A 183 20.98 5.90 -4.13
C THR A 183 21.59 5.66 -2.77
N THR A 184 22.90 5.91 -2.66
CA THR A 184 23.65 5.80 -1.40
C THR A 184 23.77 7.19 -0.76
N VAL A 185 23.16 7.35 0.42
CA VAL A 185 23.40 8.50 1.30
C VAL A 185 23.91 7.94 2.63
N GLY A 186 25.21 8.09 2.90
CA GLY A 186 25.86 7.45 4.05
C GLY A 186 25.93 5.92 3.92
N THR A 187 25.66 5.17 5.00
CA THR A 187 25.70 3.69 5.04
C THR A 187 24.37 3.02 4.65
N THR A 188 23.41 3.77 4.11
CA THR A 188 22.06 3.27 3.80
C THR A 188 21.74 3.43 2.32
N THR A 189 21.64 2.29 1.63
CA THR A 189 21.19 2.11 0.24
C THR A 189 19.68 2.19 0.16
N THR A 190 19.12 3.19 -0.53
CA THR A 190 17.67 3.28 -0.76
C THR A 190 17.31 2.60 -2.08
N LYS A 191 16.38 1.63 -2.06
CA LYS A 191 15.87 1.02 -3.31
C LYS A 191 14.97 2.02 -4.05
N LEU A 192 15.23 2.20 -5.35
CA LEU A 192 14.36 2.93 -6.28
C LEU A 192 13.52 1.97 -7.13
N TYR A 193 12.37 2.44 -7.59
CA TYR A 193 11.39 1.66 -8.35
C TYR A 193 11.09 2.30 -9.71
N ASP A 194 10.88 1.47 -10.74
CA ASP A 194 10.47 1.93 -12.07
C ASP A 194 9.03 2.44 -12.07
N THR A 195 8.17 1.76 -11.30
CA THR A 195 6.75 2.08 -11.16
C THR A 195 6.36 2.10 -9.68
N ILE A 196 5.59 3.11 -9.28
CA ILE A 196 4.94 3.18 -7.97
C ILE A 196 3.43 3.28 -8.17
N LEU A 197 2.69 2.42 -7.47
CA LEU A 197 1.24 2.50 -7.31
C LEU A 197 0.90 3.00 -5.89
N ALA A 198 0.04 4.01 -5.80
CA ALA A 198 -0.59 4.47 -4.57
C ALA A 198 -2.11 4.33 -4.71
N ASP A 199 -2.62 3.13 -4.46
CA ASP A 199 -4.04 2.78 -4.61
C ASP A 199 -4.84 3.16 -3.35
N TYR A 200 -5.61 4.25 -3.41
CA TYR A 200 -6.36 4.84 -2.28
C TYR A 200 -5.53 5.15 -1.02
N LEU A 201 -4.20 5.13 -1.14
CA LEU A 201 -3.28 5.26 -0.01
C LEU A 201 -3.48 6.57 0.76
N ILE A 202 -3.50 7.70 0.05
CA ILE A 202 -3.56 9.05 0.65
C ILE A 202 -4.87 9.20 1.47
N GLY A 203 -5.98 8.69 0.93
CA GLY A 203 -7.28 8.71 1.60
C GLY A 203 -7.32 7.86 2.87
N ALA A 204 -6.65 6.71 2.84
CA ALA A 204 -6.59 5.77 3.94
C ALA A 204 -5.73 6.24 5.12
N MET A 205 -4.69 7.06 4.87
CA MET A 205 -3.70 7.48 5.89
C MET A 205 -4.32 8.05 7.17
N ALA A 206 -5.44 8.78 7.08
CA ALA A 206 -6.10 9.35 8.25
C ALA A 206 -6.59 8.29 9.25
N GLY A 207 -6.84 7.07 8.78
CA GLY A 207 -7.21 5.91 9.60
C GLY A 207 -6.06 5.23 10.33
N PHE A 208 -4.80 5.55 10.00
CA PHE A 208 -3.61 4.86 10.51
C PHE A 208 -2.64 5.84 11.21
N PRO A 209 -2.72 5.99 12.55
CA PRO A 209 -1.81 6.86 13.30
C PRO A 209 -0.36 6.32 13.33
N PRO A 210 0.65 7.20 13.49
CA PRO A 210 0.54 8.66 13.68
C PRO A 210 0.45 9.47 12.38
N GLY A 211 0.53 8.84 11.20
CA GLY A 211 0.60 9.51 9.88
C GLY A 211 -0.65 10.25 9.41
N HIS A 212 -1.60 10.55 10.29
CA HIS A 212 -2.90 11.10 9.95
C HIS A 212 -2.89 12.60 9.58
N PHE A 213 -1.72 13.27 9.64
CA PHE A 213 -1.51 14.67 9.25
C PHE A 213 -0.34 14.87 8.28
N SER A 214 0.05 13.84 7.51
CA SER A 214 1.22 13.88 6.64
C SER A 214 0.90 13.58 5.18
N GLN A 215 -0.36 13.71 4.78
CA GLN A 215 -0.84 13.40 3.43
C GLN A 215 -0.20 14.30 2.36
N ASP A 216 0.05 15.56 2.69
CA ASP A 216 0.73 16.54 1.85
C ASP A 216 2.21 16.20 1.60
N LEU A 217 2.84 15.44 2.50
CA LEU A 217 4.21 14.95 2.37
C LEU A 217 4.31 13.63 1.60
N MET A 218 3.18 12.96 1.35
CA MET A 218 3.17 11.60 0.83
C MET A 218 3.72 11.51 -0.61
N ILE A 219 3.31 12.43 -1.48
CA ILE A 219 3.74 12.44 -2.89
C ILE A 219 5.25 12.66 -3.00
N GLU A 220 5.79 13.58 -2.18
CA GLU A 220 7.23 13.82 -2.09
C GLU A 220 7.99 12.56 -1.65
N LYS A 221 7.47 11.87 -0.63
CA LYS A 221 8.07 10.66 -0.10
C LYS A 221 8.07 9.49 -1.10
N LEU A 222 7.00 9.36 -1.90
CA LEU A 222 6.94 8.40 -3.00
C LEU A 222 7.92 8.77 -4.11
N ALA A 223 8.02 10.06 -4.46
CA ALA A 223 8.93 10.53 -5.49
C ALA A 223 10.40 10.21 -5.18
N GLN A 224 10.79 10.26 -3.91
CA GLN A 224 12.14 9.87 -3.45
C GLN A 224 12.46 8.38 -3.70
N ARG A 225 11.42 7.53 -3.83
CA ARG A 225 11.55 6.10 -4.13
C ARG A 225 11.39 5.77 -5.61
N LEU A 226 11.11 6.75 -6.47
CA LEU A 226 10.85 6.53 -7.90
C LEU A 226 12.14 6.73 -8.71
N LYS A 227 12.50 5.88 -9.65
CA LYS A 227 13.67 6.10 -10.52
C LYS A 227 13.48 7.33 -11.41
N PRO A 228 14.55 8.05 -11.82
CA PRO A 228 14.47 9.03 -12.90
C PRO A 228 13.82 8.42 -14.15
N GLY A 229 12.80 9.08 -14.70
CA GLY A 229 12.00 8.55 -15.81
C GLY A 229 10.94 7.51 -15.41
N GLY A 230 10.84 7.14 -14.14
CA GLY A 230 9.83 6.24 -13.59
C GLY A 230 8.45 6.90 -13.47
N ARG A 231 7.41 6.07 -13.28
CA ARG A 231 6.02 6.53 -13.18
C ARG A 231 5.40 6.27 -11.80
N LEU A 232 4.71 7.28 -11.29
CA LEU A 232 3.86 7.20 -10.11
C LEU A 232 2.40 7.29 -10.55
N TYR A 233 1.62 6.31 -10.12
CA TYR A 233 0.18 6.22 -10.31
C TYR A 233 -0.51 6.45 -8.96
N ILE A 234 -1.33 7.48 -8.87
CA ILE A 234 -2.13 7.76 -7.68
C ILE A 234 -3.58 7.48 -8.03
N VAL A 235 -4.20 6.55 -7.30
CA VAL A 235 -5.65 6.30 -7.36
C VAL A 235 -6.28 6.91 -6.11
N GLY A 236 -7.37 7.64 -6.29
CA GLY A 236 -8.10 8.25 -5.19
C GLY A 236 -9.59 8.37 -5.47
N LEU A 237 -10.31 8.79 -4.44
CA LEU A 237 -11.75 9.02 -4.47
C LEU A 237 -12.02 10.52 -4.34
N GLU A 238 -12.90 11.07 -5.18
CA GLU A 238 -13.38 12.43 -4.97
C GLU A 238 -14.24 12.49 -3.70
N PRO A 239 -14.03 13.47 -2.80
CA PRO A 239 -14.84 13.62 -1.61
C PRO A 239 -16.34 13.69 -1.94
N ILE A 240 -17.10 12.72 -1.42
CA ILE A 240 -18.56 12.71 -1.55
C ILE A 240 -19.11 13.94 -0.80
N PRO A 241 -19.97 14.76 -1.42
CA PRO A 241 -20.54 15.92 -0.75
C PRO A 241 -21.50 15.51 0.38
N ASP A 242 -21.76 16.44 1.31
CA ASP A 242 -22.69 16.20 2.42
C ASP A 242 -24.15 16.10 1.97
N ASP A 243 -24.49 16.79 0.89
CA ASP A 243 -25.78 16.76 0.23
C ASP A 243 -25.64 16.90 -1.30
N TYR A 244 -26.75 16.76 -2.00
CA TYR A 244 -26.85 16.88 -3.44
C TYR A 244 -28.12 17.65 -3.80
N ASP A 245 -28.02 18.60 -4.71
CA ASP A 245 -29.15 19.42 -5.17
C ASP A 245 -29.87 18.75 -6.36
N PRO A 246 -31.23 18.71 -6.39
CA PRO A 246 -32.17 19.12 -5.35
C PRO A 246 -32.20 18.19 -4.14
N PRO A 247 -32.72 18.62 -2.97
CA PRO A 247 -32.86 17.76 -1.79
C PRO A 247 -33.60 16.43 -2.03
N SER A 248 -34.44 16.36 -3.06
CA SER A 248 -35.15 15.17 -3.50
C SER A 248 -34.30 14.21 -4.37
N ALA A 249 -33.07 14.58 -4.72
CA ALA A 249 -32.19 13.79 -5.57
C ALA A 249 -31.88 12.43 -4.93
N PRO A 250 -31.91 11.33 -5.70
CA PRO A 250 -31.63 10.01 -5.17
C PRO A 250 -30.22 9.86 -4.59
N GLN A 251 -29.25 10.68 -5.04
CA GLN A 251 -27.88 10.74 -4.51
C GLN A 251 -27.83 11.00 -3.00
N ASN A 252 -28.79 11.76 -2.46
CA ASN A 252 -28.80 12.12 -1.05
C ASN A 252 -28.91 10.90 -0.11
N ILE A 253 -29.37 9.73 -0.59
CA ILE A 253 -29.32 8.51 0.23
C ILE A 253 -27.89 8.04 0.47
N ILE A 254 -27.01 8.21 -0.51
CA ILE A 254 -25.59 7.81 -0.42
C ILE A 254 -24.86 8.79 0.50
N CYS A 255 -25.10 10.11 0.37
CA CYS A 255 -24.53 11.12 1.27
C CYS A 255 -24.89 10.82 2.73
N ARG A 256 -26.17 10.54 3.00
CA ARG A 256 -26.65 10.16 4.34
C ARG A 256 -26.04 8.86 4.86
N VAL A 257 -25.94 7.83 4.02
CA VAL A 257 -25.28 6.57 4.41
C VAL A 257 -23.81 6.80 4.77
N ARG A 258 -23.09 7.63 4.01
CA ARG A 258 -21.70 8.00 4.32
C ARG A 258 -21.59 8.72 5.65
N GLN A 259 -22.41 9.74 5.89
CA GLN A 259 -22.42 10.49 7.15
C GLN A 259 -22.70 9.57 8.36
N VAL A 260 -23.70 8.70 8.26
CA VAL A 260 -24.05 7.77 9.34
C VAL A 260 -22.97 6.70 9.54
N ARG A 261 -22.36 6.20 8.45
CA ARG A 261 -21.21 5.29 8.53
C ARG A 261 -20.04 5.93 9.27
N ASP A 262 -19.69 7.15 8.90
CA ASP A 262 -18.56 7.88 9.49
C ASP A 262 -18.84 8.22 10.95
N ALA A 263 -20.08 8.59 11.29
CA ALA A 263 -20.52 8.73 12.68
C ALA A 263 -20.37 7.43 13.49
N CYS A 264 -20.71 6.27 12.91
CA CYS A 264 -20.52 4.97 13.57
C CYS A 264 -19.03 4.65 13.80
N ILE A 265 -18.16 4.99 12.85
CA ILE A 265 -16.71 4.80 12.99
C ILE A 265 -16.17 5.66 14.15
N LEU A 266 -16.55 6.94 14.20
CA LEU A 266 -16.15 7.85 15.27
C LEU A 266 -16.67 7.42 16.65
N LEU A 267 -17.94 7.01 16.74
CA LEU A 267 -18.54 6.50 17.98
C LEU A 267 -17.91 5.21 18.48
N ALA A 268 -17.25 4.45 17.60
CA ALA A 268 -16.46 3.28 17.97
C ALA A 268 -15.01 3.60 18.36
N GLY A 269 -14.65 4.88 18.51
CA GLY A 269 -13.32 5.33 18.88
C GLY A 269 -12.28 5.19 17.74
N GLN A 270 -12.74 5.09 16.50
CA GLN A 270 -11.88 4.93 15.32
C GLN A 270 -11.90 6.21 14.47
N ARG A 271 -10.95 6.32 13.54
CA ARG A 271 -10.89 7.43 12.57
C ARG A 271 -11.43 7.00 11.22
N CYS A 272 -12.14 7.92 10.58
CA CYS A 272 -12.60 7.77 9.20
C CYS A 272 -11.43 7.97 8.24
N TYR A 273 -11.56 7.37 7.06
CA TYR A 273 -10.74 7.77 5.91
C TYR A 273 -11.09 9.20 5.50
N ARG A 274 -10.13 9.88 4.89
CA ARG A 274 -10.26 11.27 4.46
C ARG A 274 -9.82 11.36 3.02
N GLU A 275 -10.79 11.39 2.13
CA GLU A 275 -10.55 11.54 0.71
C GLU A 275 -10.08 12.95 0.36
N TYR A 276 -9.31 13.07 -0.72
CA TYR A 276 -8.75 14.33 -1.20
C TYR A 276 -9.20 14.57 -2.64
N PRO A 277 -9.61 15.81 -3.00
CA PRO A 277 -10.01 16.12 -4.36
C PRO A 277 -8.89 15.84 -5.36
N LYS A 278 -9.25 15.43 -6.58
CA LYS A 278 -8.28 15.23 -7.67
C LYS A 278 -7.39 16.47 -7.89
N ASP A 279 -8.02 17.65 -7.95
CA ASP A 279 -7.31 18.92 -8.16
C ASP A 279 -6.31 19.23 -7.04
N TRP A 280 -6.57 18.76 -5.81
CA TRP A 280 -5.60 18.90 -4.71
C TRP A 280 -4.35 18.06 -4.97
N VAL A 281 -4.51 16.82 -5.46
CA VAL A 281 -3.37 15.95 -5.84
C VAL A 281 -2.56 16.59 -6.96
N GLU A 282 -3.23 17.11 -7.99
CA GLU A 282 -2.58 17.78 -9.13
C GLU A 282 -1.79 19.03 -8.68
N GLN A 283 -2.34 19.82 -7.75
CA GLN A 283 -1.64 20.98 -7.16
C GLN A 283 -0.40 20.57 -6.36
N GLN A 284 -0.46 19.47 -5.60
CA GLN A 284 0.73 18.96 -4.89
C GLN A 284 1.84 18.55 -5.85
N VAL A 285 1.50 17.92 -6.99
CA VAL A 285 2.47 17.59 -8.04
C VAL A 285 3.07 18.85 -8.64
N ALA A 286 2.23 19.83 -8.99
CA ALA A 286 2.68 21.10 -9.58
C ALA A 286 3.64 21.87 -8.65
N ARG A 287 3.42 21.83 -7.33
CA ARG A 287 4.33 22.42 -6.33
C ARG A 287 5.73 21.79 -6.37
N LEU A 288 5.82 20.48 -6.56
CA LEU A 288 7.08 19.76 -6.67
C LEU A 288 7.75 19.94 -8.04
N SER A 289 7.03 20.42 -9.04
CA SER A 289 7.60 20.80 -10.34
C SER A 289 8.34 22.15 -10.31
N THR A 290 7.92 23.10 -9.45
CA THR A 290 8.41 24.49 -9.45
C THR A 290 9.50 24.79 -8.42
N THR A 291 9.63 23.97 -7.37
CA THR A 291 10.53 24.22 -6.24
C THR A 291 12.02 24.13 -6.62
N THR A 292 12.37 23.54 -7.77
CA THR A 292 13.76 23.37 -8.22
C THR A 292 14.43 24.66 -8.73
N THR A 293 13.69 25.73 -9.02
CA THR A 293 14.25 26.93 -9.69
C THR A 293 14.64 28.07 -8.74
N ALA A 294 14.18 28.08 -7.48
CA ALA A 294 14.30 29.25 -6.61
C ALA A 294 15.55 29.27 -5.70
N ALA A 295 16.33 28.18 -5.63
CA ALA A 295 17.47 28.05 -4.72
C ALA A 295 18.82 28.39 -5.38
N SER A 296 18.96 29.60 -5.93
CA SER A 296 20.26 30.12 -6.33
C SER A 296 20.28 31.66 -6.37
N THR A 297 20.30 32.29 -5.20
CA THR A 297 20.89 33.63 -5.05
C THR A 297 21.52 33.74 -3.66
N PRO A 298 22.84 33.62 -3.52
CA PRO A 298 23.52 34.04 -2.30
C PRO A 298 23.58 35.57 -2.32
N THR A 299 22.70 36.23 -1.56
CA THR A 299 22.87 37.65 -1.26
C THR A 299 23.98 37.78 -0.23
N SER A 300 25.20 37.96 -0.71
CA SER A 300 26.34 38.41 0.07
C SER A 300 26.11 39.87 0.46
N THR A 301 25.72 40.10 1.71
CA THR A 301 25.90 41.42 2.34
C THR A 301 26.92 41.26 3.45
N SER A 302 28.16 41.61 3.09
CA SER A 302 29.27 41.83 4.01
C SER A 302 28.91 42.99 4.95
N THR A 303 28.98 42.74 6.25
CA THR A 303 29.22 43.81 7.23
C THR A 303 30.18 43.26 8.26
N ALA A 304 31.43 43.70 8.14
CA ALA A 304 32.49 43.41 9.07
C ALA A 304 32.25 44.17 10.38
N ILE A 305 32.13 43.44 11.49
CA ILE A 305 32.52 43.92 12.81
C ILE A 305 33.35 42.80 13.44
N SER A 306 34.61 43.12 13.68
CA SER A 306 35.58 42.34 14.44
C SER A 306 35.12 42.21 15.89
N ASP A 307 35.16 41.00 16.44
CA ASP A 307 35.70 40.80 17.79
C ASP A 307 36.16 39.35 17.95
N ASN A 308 37.34 39.22 18.55
CA ASN A 308 37.99 37.98 18.93
C ASN A 308 37.13 37.21 19.93
N ASP A 309 36.92 35.92 19.71
CA ASP A 309 37.03 34.94 20.79
C ASP A 309 37.30 33.54 20.25
N ASN A 310 38.28 32.90 20.87
CA ASN A 310 38.89 31.65 20.48
C ASN A 310 38.19 30.51 21.22
N HIS A 311 37.29 29.77 20.54
CA HIS A 311 36.76 28.53 21.06
C HIS A 311 36.68 27.47 19.95
N ASP A 312 37.42 26.38 20.14
CA ASP A 312 37.36 25.14 19.37
C ASP A 312 35.89 24.72 19.18
N THR A 313 35.37 24.92 17.98
CA THR A 313 34.03 24.48 17.60
C THR A 313 34.20 23.43 16.52
N GLU A 314 33.87 22.18 16.84
CA GLU A 314 33.69 21.11 15.85
C GLU A 314 32.79 21.62 14.73
N GLN A 315 33.35 21.78 13.53
CA GLN A 315 32.61 22.10 12.33
C GLN A 315 31.69 20.91 12.00
N LYS A 316 30.49 20.94 12.57
CA LYS A 316 29.37 20.11 12.16
C LYS A 316 28.97 20.57 10.76
N THR A 317 29.57 19.97 9.74
CA THR A 317 29.22 20.17 8.34
C THR A 317 27.73 19.92 8.17
N THR A 318 26.96 21.00 8.00
CA THR A 318 25.55 20.93 7.68
C THR A 318 25.42 20.20 6.34
N PRO A 319 24.70 19.06 6.26
CA PRO A 319 24.54 18.35 5.01
C PRO A 319 23.86 19.28 3.99
N ALA A 320 24.36 19.27 2.75
CA ALA A 320 23.76 20.02 1.66
C ALA A 320 22.27 19.67 1.54
N PRO A 321 21.38 20.66 1.29
CA PRO A 321 19.96 20.39 1.15
C PRO A 321 19.75 19.39 0.01
N MET A 322 19.15 18.23 0.33
CA MET A 322 18.80 17.23 -0.67
C MET A 322 17.86 17.86 -1.69
N GLN A 323 18.30 17.91 -2.95
CA GLN A 323 17.47 18.39 -4.05
C GLN A 323 16.29 17.43 -4.25
N LEU A 324 15.07 17.93 -4.11
CA LEU A 324 13.87 17.11 -4.27
C LEU A 324 13.71 16.64 -5.73
N PRO A 325 13.16 15.44 -5.95
CA PRO A 325 12.85 14.97 -7.30
C PRO A 325 11.86 15.90 -8.01
N THR A 326 12.21 16.37 -9.21
CA THR A 326 11.29 17.12 -10.06
C THR A 326 10.24 16.18 -10.66
N LEU A 327 8.96 16.47 -10.43
CA LEU A 327 7.83 15.71 -10.96
C LEU A 327 7.15 16.44 -12.11
N LYS A 328 6.50 15.69 -13.01
CA LYS A 328 5.66 16.20 -14.08
C LYS A 328 4.33 15.44 -14.11
N HIS A 329 3.23 16.18 -14.05
CA HIS A 329 1.89 15.63 -14.32
C HIS A 329 1.78 15.23 -15.80
N ILE A 330 1.31 14.01 -16.07
CA ILE A 330 1.18 13.47 -17.44
C ILE A 330 -0.28 13.47 -17.88
N ASP A 331 -1.14 12.85 -17.08
CA ASP A 331 -2.56 12.71 -17.39
C ASP A 331 -3.36 12.46 -16.11
N SER A 332 -4.65 12.79 -16.15
CA SER A 332 -5.61 12.41 -15.11
C SER A 332 -6.95 11.99 -15.72
N LYS A 333 -7.59 11.00 -15.09
CA LYS A 333 -8.87 10.48 -15.56
C LYS A 333 -9.83 10.21 -14.41
N GLU A 334 -11.07 10.61 -14.63
CA GLU A 334 -12.18 10.38 -13.71
C GLU A 334 -13.03 9.18 -14.15
N PHE A 335 -13.49 8.43 -13.16
CA PHE A 335 -14.28 7.21 -13.30
C PHE A 335 -15.54 7.33 -12.45
N PRO A 336 -16.70 7.61 -13.05
CA PRO A 336 -17.94 7.81 -12.30
C PRO A 336 -18.30 6.61 -11.44
N ILE A 337 -18.64 6.85 -10.17
CA ILE A 337 -19.04 5.77 -9.28
C ILE A 337 -20.53 5.53 -9.45
N LEU A 338 -20.85 4.29 -9.78
CA LEU A 338 -22.22 3.87 -10.07
C LEU A 338 -22.73 2.94 -8.97
N TYR A 339 -23.60 3.48 -8.11
CA TYR A 339 -24.12 2.77 -6.96
C TYR A 339 -25.32 1.91 -7.34
N ARG A 340 -25.23 0.65 -6.91
CA ARG A 340 -26.35 -0.28 -6.78
C ARG A 340 -26.75 -0.40 -5.32
N HIS A 341 -27.95 -0.90 -5.04
CA HIS A 341 -28.38 -1.20 -3.67
C HIS A 341 -27.34 -2.04 -2.93
N THR A 342 -26.82 -3.09 -3.57
CA THR A 342 -25.78 -3.97 -3.00
C THR A 342 -24.50 -3.21 -2.64
N THR A 343 -24.08 -2.23 -3.44
CA THR A 343 -22.92 -1.37 -3.14
C THR A 343 -23.19 -0.49 -1.92
N ILE A 344 -24.39 0.10 -1.82
CA ILE A 344 -24.79 0.94 -0.68
C ILE A 344 -24.86 0.10 0.61
N VAL A 345 -25.44 -1.11 0.54
CA VAL A 345 -25.53 -2.04 1.67
C VAL A 345 -24.16 -2.44 2.21
N LYS A 346 -23.14 -2.58 1.34
CA LYS A 346 -21.76 -2.81 1.82
C LYS A 346 -21.29 -1.68 2.75
N GLN A 347 -21.59 -0.42 2.43
CA GLN A 347 -21.24 0.73 3.28
C GLN A 347 -22.04 0.76 4.59
N ILE A 348 -23.32 0.40 4.54
CA ILE A 348 -24.16 0.23 5.74
C ILE A 348 -23.59 -0.88 6.65
N ASN A 349 -23.11 -1.98 6.07
CA ASN A 349 -22.52 -3.07 6.84
C ASN A 349 -21.17 -2.69 7.47
N VAL A 350 -20.37 -1.82 6.82
CA VAL A 350 -19.20 -1.22 7.47
C VAL A 350 -19.62 -0.52 8.76
N ALA A 351 -20.71 0.26 8.74
CA ALA A 351 -21.24 0.94 9.92
C ALA A 351 -21.75 -0.05 10.99
N ARG A 352 -22.50 -1.09 10.59
CA ARG A 352 -23.01 -2.13 11.50
C ARG A 352 -21.90 -2.85 12.25
N ASN A 353 -20.78 -3.12 11.58
CA ASN A 353 -19.63 -3.77 12.19
C ASN A 353 -18.95 -2.93 13.28
N LYS A 354 -19.28 -1.63 13.39
CA LYS A 354 -18.77 -0.74 14.44
C LYS A 354 -19.67 -0.64 15.66
N LEU A 355 -20.91 -1.11 15.59
CA LEU A 355 -21.90 -0.98 16.67
C LEU A 355 -21.44 -1.63 17.99
N SER A 356 -20.64 -2.71 17.92
CA SER A 356 -20.08 -3.37 19.12
C SER A 356 -19.03 -2.52 19.85
N GLY A 357 -18.44 -1.53 19.17
CA GLY A 357 -17.47 -0.60 19.75
C GLY A 357 -18.09 0.64 20.40
N PHE A 358 -19.42 0.79 20.37
CA PHE A 358 -20.08 1.97 20.91
C PHE A 358 -20.01 2.02 22.45
N PRO A 359 -19.99 3.23 23.05
CA PRO A 359 -19.92 3.39 24.50
C PRO A 359 -21.20 2.95 25.23
N SER A 360 -22.33 2.85 24.53
CA SER A 360 -23.62 2.47 25.09
C SER A 360 -24.38 1.52 24.18
N ARG A 361 -24.91 0.43 24.75
CA ARG A 361 -25.79 -0.51 24.03
C ARG A 361 -27.09 0.14 23.59
N SER A 362 -27.62 1.09 24.36
CA SER A 362 -28.84 1.81 23.99
C SER A 362 -28.59 2.67 22.74
N LEU A 363 -27.46 3.39 22.70
CA LEU A 363 -27.06 4.16 21.51
C LEU A 363 -26.83 3.25 20.30
N ALA A 364 -26.15 2.11 20.48
CA ALA A 364 -25.94 1.13 19.41
C ALA A 364 -27.27 0.59 18.85
N ASN A 365 -28.26 0.36 19.71
CA ASN A 365 -29.58 -0.11 19.29
C ASN A 365 -30.36 0.94 18.50
N GLU A 366 -30.32 2.21 18.90
CA GLU A 366 -30.94 3.28 18.11
C GLU A 366 -30.24 3.47 16.76
N MET A 367 -28.91 3.49 16.74
CA MET A 367 -28.14 3.58 15.50
C MET A 367 -28.42 2.39 14.56
N LYS A 368 -28.61 1.19 15.11
CA LYS A 368 -29.02 0.02 14.32
C LYS A 368 -30.37 0.24 13.62
N LYS A 369 -31.33 0.88 14.27
CA LYS A 369 -32.61 1.23 13.64
C LYS A 369 -32.42 2.22 12.49
N THR A 370 -31.59 3.25 12.69
CA THR A 370 -31.23 4.21 11.63
C THR A 370 -30.60 3.52 10.42
N LEU A 371 -29.66 2.58 10.65
CA LEU A 371 -29.02 1.82 9.57
C LEU A 371 -30.02 0.92 8.81
N ASN A 372 -30.99 0.32 9.50
CA ASN A 372 -32.04 -0.49 8.86
C ASN A 372 -32.98 0.37 8.00
N ASP A 373 -33.35 1.56 8.49
CA ASP A 373 -34.15 2.52 7.73
C ASP A 373 -33.40 3.02 6.49
N LEU A 374 -32.11 3.35 6.61
CA LEU A 374 -31.27 3.73 5.47
C LEU A 374 -31.14 2.61 4.44
N GLU A 375 -31.06 1.35 4.86
CA GLU A 375 -31.06 0.21 3.94
C GLU A 375 -32.36 0.14 3.13
N GLN A 376 -33.51 0.25 3.80
CA GLN A 376 -34.82 0.26 3.14
C GLN A 376 -34.98 1.46 2.19
N GLN A 377 -34.56 2.65 2.61
CA GLN A 377 -34.57 3.85 1.77
C GLN A 377 -33.64 3.70 0.56
N SER A 378 -32.46 3.08 0.73
CA SER A 378 -31.54 2.82 -0.38
C SER A 378 -32.15 1.89 -1.42
N TYR A 379 -32.87 0.84 -0.99
CA TYR A 379 -33.59 -0.05 -1.89
C TYR A 379 -34.63 0.75 -2.69
N ALA A 380 -35.48 1.53 -2.01
CA ALA A 380 -36.49 2.35 -2.65
C ALA A 380 -35.91 3.40 -3.62
N ALA A 381 -34.79 4.04 -3.27
CA ALA A 381 -34.10 4.99 -4.14
C ALA A 381 -33.57 4.32 -5.41
N THR A 382 -33.02 3.11 -5.29
CA THR A 382 -32.49 2.37 -6.44
C THR A 382 -33.56 1.69 -7.29
N GLU A 383 -34.69 1.26 -6.72
CA GLU A 383 -35.83 0.68 -7.47
C GLU A 383 -36.57 1.72 -8.31
N LYS A 384 -36.68 2.96 -7.80
CA LYS A 384 -37.31 4.08 -8.53
C LYS A 384 -36.55 4.46 -9.81
N ILE A 385 -35.26 4.14 -9.84
CA ILE A 385 -34.41 4.35 -11.00
C ILE A 385 -34.64 3.15 -11.92
N GLN A 386 -35.30 3.38 -13.05
CA GLN A 386 -35.68 2.38 -14.07
C GLN A 386 -34.75 1.15 -14.08
N ARG A 387 -35.33 -0.06 -14.08
CA ARG A 387 -34.59 -1.34 -14.05
C ARG A 387 -33.32 -1.30 -14.90
N GLY A 388 -32.17 -1.33 -14.24
CA GLY A 388 -30.85 -1.35 -14.86
C GLY A 388 -30.04 -0.06 -14.74
N ARG A 389 -30.67 1.07 -14.44
CA ARG A 389 -29.96 2.33 -14.17
C ARG A 389 -29.37 2.32 -12.74
N ARG A 390 -28.26 3.04 -12.55
CA ARG A 390 -27.49 3.14 -11.29
C ARG A 390 -27.49 4.59 -10.82
N ILE A 391 -27.35 4.83 -9.52
CA ILE A 391 -27.17 6.20 -9.00
C ILE A 391 -25.71 6.59 -9.25
N ALA A 392 -25.48 7.64 -10.03
CA ALA A 392 -24.15 8.21 -10.19
C ALA A 392 -23.91 9.28 -9.12
N LEU A 393 -22.83 9.15 -8.35
CA LEU A 393 -22.40 10.15 -7.36
C LEU A 393 -20.88 10.07 -7.15
N GLY A 394 -20.19 11.19 -7.36
CA GLY A 394 -18.73 11.22 -7.26
C GLY A 394 -18.02 10.38 -8.32
N PHE A 395 -16.71 10.32 -8.21
CA PHE A 395 -15.86 9.57 -9.12
C PHE A 395 -14.60 9.12 -8.40
N ASP A 396 -14.06 7.99 -8.83
CA ASP A 396 -12.66 7.65 -8.59
C ASP A 396 -11.80 8.38 -9.61
N TYR A 397 -10.54 8.61 -9.30
CA TYR A 397 -9.59 9.19 -10.24
C TYR A 397 -8.27 8.45 -10.25
N VAL A 398 -7.59 8.53 -11.39
CA VAL A 398 -6.20 8.13 -11.56
C VAL A 398 -5.41 9.35 -12.01
N CYS A 399 -4.33 9.68 -11.29
CA CYS A 399 -3.35 10.69 -11.70
C CYS A 399 -2.03 9.99 -12.05
N VAL A 400 -1.46 10.33 -13.21
CA VAL A 400 -0.19 9.76 -13.69
C VAL A 400 0.89 10.81 -13.67
N ILE A 401 1.98 10.48 -13.01
CA ILE A 401 3.07 11.39 -12.69
C ILE A 401 4.38 10.76 -13.16
N LEU A 402 5.22 11.54 -13.81
CA LEU A 402 6.56 11.17 -14.25
C LEU A 402 7.60 11.84 -13.35
N ARG A 403 8.61 11.09 -12.88
CA ARG A 403 9.83 11.72 -12.34
C ARG A 403 10.73 12.14 -13.50
N CYS A 404 11.04 13.42 -13.59
CA CYS A 404 11.90 13.94 -14.65
C CYS A 404 13.34 13.42 -14.49
N VAL A 405 14.00 13.16 -15.63
CA VAL A 405 15.44 12.89 -15.66
C VAL A 405 16.17 14.23 -15.71
N MET A 406 17.08 14.48 -14.75
CA MET A 406 17.93 15.66 -14.78
C MET A 406 19.24 15.30 -15.50
N PHE A 407 19.40 15.75 -16.74
CA PHE A 407 20.71 15.85 -17.38
C PHE A 407 21.20 17.29 -17.22
N GLY A 408 22.49 17.47 -16.90
CA GLY A 408 23.08 18.73 -16.41
C GLY A 408 22.51 20.01 -17.02
N SER A 409 22.14 20.97 -16.16
CA SER A 409 21.68 22.35 -16.41
C SER A 409 20.64 22.62 -17.51
N LEU A 410 20.18 21.62 -18.26
CA LEU A 410 19.28 21.77 -19.40
C LEU A 410 18.18 20.72 -19.31
N LEU A 411 16.99 21.17 -18.93
CA LEU A 411 15.77 20.36 -18.90
C LEU A 411 15.38 20.01 -20.34
N PHE A 412 15.73 18.81 -20.83
CA PHE A 412 15.28 18.33 -22.14
C PHE A 412 13.96 17.58 -21.99
N VAL A 413 12.91 18.11 -22.62
CA VAL A 413 11.66 17.37 -22.82
C VAL A 413 11.91 16.39 -23.96
N SER A 414 12.11 15.11 -23.65
CA SER A 414 12.14 14.07 -24.69
C SER A 414 10.73 13.96 -25.28
N LEU A 415 10.55 14.57 -26.45
CA LEU A 415 9.43 14.37 -27.36
C LEU A 415 9.67 13.07 -28.12
N PHE A 416 9.42 11.93 -27.48
CA PHE A 416 9.18 10.68 -28.21
C PHE A 416 7.86 10.12 -27.71
N TRP A 417 6.86 10.22 -28.60
CA TRP A 417 5.51 9.68 -28.47
C TRP A 417 5.51 8.17 -28.57
#